data_AF-A0A931VTA8-F1
#
_entry.id   AF-A0A931VTA8-F1
#
_cell.length_a   1.000
_cell.length_b   1.000
_cell.length_c   1.000
_cell.angle_alpha   90.00
_cell.angle_beta   90.00
_cell.angle_gamma   90.00
#
_symmetry.space_group_name_H-M   'P 1'
#
loop_
_entity.id
_entity.type
_entity.pdbx_description
1 polymer ?
#
loop_
_entity_poly.entity_id
_entity_poly.type
_entity_poly.pdbx_seq_one_letter_code
_entity_poly.pdbx_strand_id
1 'polypeptide(L)'
;MAEVEPFKTYVVKLNRGWIFVAWFGLVVLSSMLVYRSFCRYVCPLGGMLAFPARLTSIFPIVKLKRYDYCGTCRIGERSCDPQAIRRDGSIDAAECLYCLDCQVNYYDDELCPVLLLKAKGRAPEPPALAPRPPRASRRKAERMAAAGLTVLVLIPGTAFGATLVVGKDAGSIGEALKRARPGDTIEVPAGTYRERVQIERRVRLSGRPGAVIDGGGEGPVVGISAAGAVVEGFTIRNAPTTHDTQGAGVLVIKGADGAAIRNNRIENTNYGVWVTGANGVAIEKNEILGKKELDVEARGNGVLLNAADGAVVRENVVRDSRDGVYLEITHHARVEKNDIERSRYSIHTMWCDHGVFNDNRMAGNLVGLALMYTKGSEANRNVSVGNSTQGVVAIQVVRSQMIGNVLIGNTKGLFLYNSILNRVTDNLIANNNLGVHSWGGSEENEITRNTFFRNEIQVKHVAARDERWDGNYWSDYMGWDTGQDGEGDIPYESNTLVDALLWRYPAAKLLLFSPSLQFLWMVEKQFPILRAPRVVDRRPAMNPMFPRWMEILAAHPGRPAKYYGEMEKLPHMPGG
;
A
#
# COMPACT_ATOMS: atom_id res chain seq x y z
N MET A 1 19.38 -21.33 -20.17
CA MET A 1 18.38 -21.33 -19.08
C MET A 1 17.31 -20.23 -19.22
N ALA A 2 17.54 -19.16 -19.98
CA ALA A 2 16.55 -18.08 -20.24
C ALA A 2 15.40 -18.43 -21.22
N GLU A 3 15.28 -19.70 -21.63
CA GLU A 3 14.29 -20.16 -22.62
C GLU A 3 13.21 -21.10 -22.04
N VAL A 4 13.34 -21.48 -20.77
CA VAL A 4 12.37 -22.36 -20.07
C VAL A 4 11.17 -21.55 -19.53
N GLU A 5 11.33 -20.22 -19.44
CA GLU A 5 10.34 -19.30 -18.89
C GLU A 5 9.23 -18.99 -19.92
N PRO A 6 7.97 -19.40 -19.66
CA PRO A 6 6.90 -19.40 -20.66
C PRO A 6 6.46 -17.98 -21.08
N PHE A 7 6.76 -16.96 -20.26
CA PHE A 7 6.32 -15.58 -20.49
C PHE A 7 7.01 -14.91 -21.68
N LYS A 8 8.25 -15.32 -22.01
CA LYS A 8 8.99 -14.76 -23.15
C LYS A 8 8.42 -15.19 -24.51
N THR A 9 7.70 -16.32 -24.55
CA THR A 9 7.06 -16.86 -25.76
C THR A 9 5.78 -16.11 -26.10
N TYR A 10 5.05 -15.59 -25.10
CA TYR A 10 3.79 -14.87 -25.32
C TYR A 10 4.00 -13.37 -25.63
N VAL A 11 4.98 -12.72 -24.98
CA VAL A 11 5.10 -11.26 -24.99
C VAL A 11 5.92 -10.71 -26.17
N VAL A 12 6.80 -11.49 -26.82
CA VAL A 12 7.86 -10.92 -27.67
C VAL A 12 7.76 -11.23 -29.16
N LYS A 13 7.05 -12.29 -29.61
CA LYS A 13 6.71 -12.58 -31.04
C LYS A 13 6.10 -13.99 -31.17
N LEU A 14 4.95 -14.11 -31.83
CA LEU A 14 4.31 -15.39 -32.19
C LEU A 14 5.07 -16.19 -33.27
N ASN A 15 6.27 -15.78 -33.67
CA ASN A 15 7.10 -16.46 -34.68
C ASN A 15 8.24 -17.26 -34.01
N ARG A 16 7.90 -18.32 -33.27
CA ARG A 16 8.86 -19.23 -32.62
C ARG A 16 8.59 -20.68 -33.03
N GLY A 17 9.63 -21.51 -33.01
CA GLY A 17 9.56 -22.92 -33.42
C GLY A 17 8.53 -23.73 -32.62
N TRP A 18 7.92 -24.72 -33.28
CA TRP A 18 6.79 -25.53 -32.77
C TRP A 18 7.03 -26.16 -31.39
N ILE A 19 8.28 -26.45 -31.03
CA ILE A 19 8.65 -27.03 -29.74
C ILE A 19 8.36 -26.09 -28.55
N PHE A 20 8.50 -24.78 -28.74
CA PHE A 20 8.20 -23.79 -27.68
C PHE A 20 6.70 -23.57 -27.52
N VAL A 21 5.94 -23.68 -28.60
CA VAL A 21 4.47 -23.65 -28.58
C VAL A 21 3.93 -24.91 -27.88
N ALA A 22 4.50 -26.09 -28.18
CA ALA A 22 4.17 -27.33 -27.51
C ALA A 22 4.52 -27.29 -26.00
N TRP A 23 5.69 -26.76 -25.63
CA TRP A 23 6.09 -26.55 -24.24
C TRP A 23 5.12 -25.62 -23.50
N PHE A 24 4.76 -24.48 -24.11
CA PHE A 24 3.77 -23.56 -23.54
C PHE A 24 2.41 -24.23 -23.37
N GLY A 25 1.94 -24.96 -24.38
CA GLY A 25 0.71 -25.74 -24.31
C GLY A 25 0.73 -26.75 -23.15
N LEU A 26 1.86 -27.42 -22.92
CA LEU A 26 2.05 -28.35 -21.81
C LEU A 26 2.02 -27.64 -20.44
N VAL A 27 2.64 -26.46 -20.32
CA VAL A 27 2.59 -25.65 -19.10
C VAL A 27 1.15 -25.19 -18.80
N VAL A 28 0.40 -24.73 -19.82
CA VAL A 28 -1.01 -24.35 -19.67
C VAL A 28 -1.86 -25.55 -19.25
N LEU A 29 -1.75 -26.68 -19.96
CA LEU A 29 -2.47 -27.91 -19.61
C LEU A 29 -2.17 -28.39 -18.20
N SER A 30 -0.90 -28.35 -17.78
CA SER A 30 -0.52 -28.73 -16.41
C SER A 30 -1.06 -27.74 -15.37
N SER A 31 -1.17 -26.44 -15.70
CA SER A 31 -1.71 -25.41 -14.81
C SER A 31 -3.23 -25.49 -14.66
N MET A 32 -3.92 -26.10 -15.63
CA MET A 32 -5.34 -26.42 -15.53
C MET A 32 -5.62 -27.62 -14.62
N LEU A 33 -4.66 -28.54 -14.50
CA LEU A 33 -4.77 -29.74 -13.66
C LEU A 33 -4.24 -29.52 -12.24
N VAL A 34 -3.22 -28.66 -12.09
CA VAL A 34 -2.59 -28.37 -10.79
C VAL A 34 -2.38 -26.87 -10.62
N TYR A 35 -2.87 -26.33 -9.50
CA TYR A 35 -2.77 -24.91 -9.17
C TYR A 35 -1.30 -24.43 -9.22
N ARG A 36 -1.02 -23.47 -10.12
CA ARG A 36 0.31 -22.89 -10.36
C ARG A 36 1.42 -23.93 -10.57
N SER A 37 1.14 -24.97 -11.37
CA SER A 37 2.06 -26.10 -11.66
C SER A 37 3.48 -25.67 -12.05
N PHE A 38 3.62 -24.63 -12.86
CA PHE A 38 4.91 -24.11 -13.30
C PHE A 38 5.73 -23.59 -12.11
N CYS A 39 5.17 -22.68 -11.32
CA CYS A 39 5.82 -22.12 -10.13
C CYS A 39 6.16 -23.20 -9.11
N ARG A 40 5.42 -24.32 -9.13
CA ARG A 40 5.49 -25.38 -8.12
C ARG A 40 6.51 -26.47 -8.44
N TYR A 41 6.61 -26.89 -9.69
CA TYR A 41 7.42 -28.05 -10.09
C TYR A 41 8.46 -27.75 -11.17
N VAL A 42 8.30 -26.65 -11.90
CA VAL A 42 9.09 -26.36 -13.11
C VAL A 42 10.03 -25.16 -12.91
N CYS A 43 9.58 -24.15 -12.17
CA CYS A 43 10.36 -22.97 -11.84
C CYS A 43 11.55 -23.37 -10.95
N PRO A 44 12.79 -22.95 -11.28
CA PRO A 44 13.97 -23.26 -10.47
C PRO A 44 13.80 -22.88 -9.00
N LEU A 45 13.17 -21.73 -8.71
CA LEU A 45 12.92 -21.27 -7.35
C LEU A 45 11.92 -22.17 -6.60
N GLY A 46 10.84 -22.60 -7.26
CA GLY A 46 9.83 -23.49 -6.68
C GLY A 46 10.35 -24.89 -6.40
N GLY A 47 11.07 -25.48 -7.36
CA GLY A 47 11.73 -26.77 -7.18
C GLY A 47 12.80 -26.73 -6.08
N MET A 48 13.53 -25.61 -5.97
CA MET A 48 14.56 -25.41 -4.96
C MET A 48 14.01 -25.12 -3.56
N LEU A 49 12.77 -24.63 -3.43
CA LEU A 49 12.04 -24.52 -2.15
C LEU A 49 11.33 -25.83 -1.75
N ALA A 50 10.88 -26.63 -2.72
CA ALA A 50 10.25 -27.92 -2.47
C ALA A 50 11.25 -29.02 -2.06
N PHE A 51 12.51 -28.94 -2.50
CA PHE A 51 13.55 -29.94 -2.21
C PHE A 51 14.00 -29.96 -0.74
N PRO A 52 14.22 -28.80 -0.06
CA PRO A 52 14.45 -28.76 1.39
C PRO A 52 13.23 -29.20 2.20
N ALA A 53 12.00 -28.93 1.75
CA ALA A 53 10.77 -29.25 2.49
C ALA A 53 10.60 -30.75 2.81
N ARG A 54 11.16 -31.64 1.97
CA ARG A 54 11.21 -33.09 2.21
C ARG A 54 12.31 -33.52 3.19
N LEU A 55 13.35 -32.71 3.38
CA LEU A 55 14.47 -32.96 4.30
C LEU A 55 14.29 -32.25 5.66
N THR A 56 13.48 -31.18 5.73
CA THR A 56 13.30 -30.29 6.90
C THR A 56 12.30 -30.79 7.95
N SER A 57 11.97 -32.09 8.00
CA SER A 57 11.33 -32.66 9.20
C SER A 57 12.20 -32.51 10.48
N ILE A 58 13.45 -32.04 10.33
CA ILE A 58 14.43 -31.84 11.40
C ILE A 58 14.61 -30.34 11.77
N PHE A 59 14.37 -29.40 10.86
CA PHE A 59 14.54 -27.94 11.10
C PHE A 59 13.55 -27.08 10.28
N PRO A 60 12.30 -26.88 10.75
CA PRO A 60 11.38 -25.94 10.10
C PRO A 60 11.81 -24.49 10.40
N ILE A 61 12.29 -23.77 9.37
CA ILE A 61 12.75 -22.37 9.47
C ILE A 61 11.59 -21.42 9.84
N VAL A 62 10.34 -21.76 9.46
CA VAL A 62 9.13 -21.01 9.83
C VAL A 62 7.99 -21.99 10.15
N LYS A 63 7.73 -22.24 11.44
CA LYS A 63 6.59 -23.06 11.86
C LYS A 63 5.34 -22.17 11.94
N LEU A 64 4.43 -22.33 10.97
CA LEU A 64 3.14 -21.62 10.94
C LEU A 64 2.29 -22.00 12.16
N LYS A 65 1.72 -21.00 12.85
CA LYS A 65 0.95 -21.20 14.08
C LYS A 65 -0.46 -21.67 13.77
N ARG A 66 -0.98 -22.60 14.56
CA ARG A 66 -2.35 -23.11 14.44
C ARG A 66 -2.88 -23.48 15.82
N TYR A 67 -4.20 -23.37 15.99
CA TYR A 67 -4.90 -23.90 17.16
C TYR A 67 -5.27 -25.36 16.91
N ASP A 68 -5.42 -26.15 17.97
CA ASP A 68 -5.92 -27.53 17.86
C ASP A 68 -7.36 -27.56 17.29
N TYR A 69 -8.11 -26.48 17.53
CA TYR A 69 -9.43 -26.23 16.95
C TYR A 69 -9.43 -26.09 15.42
N CYS A 70 -8.28 -25.86 14.77
CA CYS A 70 -8.21 -25.65 13.32
C CYS A 70 -8.62 -26.89 12.51
N GLY A 71 -8.44 -28.11 13.04
CA GLY A 71 -8.91 -29.34 12.39
C GLY A 71 -10.44 -29.45 12.38
N THR A 72 -11.10 -28.92 13.40
CA THR A 72 -12.58 -28.87 13.49
C THR A 72 -13.15 -27.70 12.69
N CYS A 73 -12.54 -26.51 12.81
CA CYS A 73 -12.97 -25.28 12.17
C CYS A 73 -12.87 -25.33 10.63
N ARG A 74 -11.79 -25.92 10.11
CA ARG A 74 -11.56 -26.12 8.67
C ARG A 74 -11.57 -24.87 7.77
N ILE A 75 -11.72 -23.65 8.30
CA ILE A 75 -11.64 -22.40 7.51
C ILE A 75 -10.33 -22.36 6.73
N GLY A 76 -9.20 -22.60 7.41
CA GLY A 76 -7.89 -22.62 6.77
C GLY A 76 -7.69 -23.77 5.76
N GLU A 77 -8.41 -24.90 5.89
CA GLU A 77 -8.40 -25.97 4.87
C GLU A 77 -9.11 -25.50 3.60
N ARG A 78 -10.30 -24.92 3.76
CA ARG A 78 -11.13 -24.43 2.65
C ARG A 78 -10.55 -23.21 1.96
N SER A 79 -9.83 -22.35 2.68
CA SER A 79 -9.21 -21.14 2.14
C SER A 79 -7.79 -21.36 1.61
N CYS A 80 -7.28 -22.60 1.60
CA CYS A 80 -5.94 -22.90 1.13
C CYS A 80 -5.99 -23.23 -0.37
N ASP A 81 -5.76 -22.24 -1.22
CA ASP A 81 -5.69 -22.45 -2.68
C ASP A 81 -4.67 -23.52 -3.10
N PRO A 82 -3.47 -23.62 -2.47
CA PRO A 82 -2.52 -24.70 -2.78
C PRO A 82 -2.94 -26.07 -2.24
N GLN A 83 -4.03 -26.15 -1.45
CA GLN A 83 -4.53 -27.37 -0.79
C GLN A 83 -3.51 -28.06 0.13
N ALA A 84 -2.58 -27.29 0.69
CA ALA A 84 -1.53 -27.80 1.57
C ALA A 84 -2.01 -28.16 2.98
N ILE A 85 -3.26 -27.81 3.35
CA ILE A 85 -3.81 -28.02 4.68
C ILE A 85 -4.73 -29.23 4.66
N ARG A 86 -4.37 -30.26 5.44
CA ARG A 86 -5.17 -31.48 5.58
C ARG A 86 -6.39 -31.23 6.48
N ARG A 87 -7.37 -32.13 6.40
CA ARG A 87 -8.60 -32.08 7.21
C ARG A 87 -8.36 -32.15 8.71
N ASP A 88 -7.28 -32.77 9.16
CA ASP A 88 -6.87 -32.80 10.56
C ASP A 88 -6.25 -31.46 11.04
N GLY A 89 -6.12 -30.48 10.13
CA GLY A 89 -5.50 -29.20 10.39
C GLY A 89 -3.98 -29.18 10.25
N SER A 90 -3.33 -30.30 9.91
CA SER A 90 -1.88 -30.32 9.66
C SER A 90 -1.53 -29.71 8.30
N ILE A 91 -0.37 -29.05 8.21
CA ILE A 91 0.13 -28.48 6.95
C ILE A 91 1.14 -29.45 6.35
N ASP A 92 0.96 -29.76 5.06
CA ASP A 92 1.94 -30.45 4.25
C ASP A 92 2.97 -29.45 3.72
N ALA A 93 4.19 -29.51 4.26
CA ALA A 93 5.26 -28.60 3.89
C ALA A 93 5.71 -28.77 2.43
N ALA A 94 5.48 -29.93 1.82
CA ALA A 94 5.82 -30.18 0.41
C ALA A 94 4.81 -29.55 -0.56
N GLU A 95 3.60 -29.27 -0.08
CA GLU A 95 2.51 -28.66 -0.84
C GLU A 95 2.38 -27.16 -0.54
N CYS A 96 2.91 -26.70 0.61
CA CYS A 96 2.74 -25.33 1.09
C CYS A 96 3.62 -24.32 0.32
N LEU A 97 2.97 -23.34 -0.32
CA LEU A 97 3.63 -22.23 -1.01
C LEU A 97 3.94 -21.02 -0.11
N TYR A 98 3.71 -21.13 1.20
CA TYR A 98 3.90 -20.02 2.16
C TYR A 98 3.18 -18.71 1.77
N CYS A 99 1.97 -18.78 1.22
CA CYS A 99 1.14 -17.59 0.93
C CYS A 99 0.59 -16.88 2.17
N LEU A 100 0.68 -17.53 3.35
CA LEU A 100 0.27 -17.02 4.67
C LEU A 100 -1.22 -16.69 4.86
N ASP A 101 -2.11 -16.94 3.90
CA ASP A 101 -3.57 -16.73 4.06
C ASP A 101 -4.15 -17.44 5.29
N CYS A 102 -3.64 -18.64 5.60
CA CYS A 102 -4.07 -19.37 6.80
C CYS A 102 -3.57 -18.74 8.11
N GLN A 103 -2.49 -17.97 8.09
CA GLN A 103 -2.02 -17.19 9.23
C GLN A 103 -2.82 -15.91 9.39
N VAL A 104 -3.22 -15.27 8.28
CA VAL A 104 -4.15 -14.13 8.29
C VAL A 104 -5.45 -14.55 8.99
N ASN A 105 -6.06 -15.65 8.56
CA ASN A 105 -7.27 -16.17 9.20
C ASN A 105 -7.07 -16.65 10.65
N TYR A 106 -5.83 -16.97 11.05
CA TYR A 106 -5.53 -17.40 12.42
C TYR A 106 -5.56 -16.22 13.41
N TYR A 107 -5.16 -15.03 12.96
CA TYR A 107 -5.12 -13.80 13.77
C TYR A 107 -6.33 -12.88 13.61
N ASP A 108 -7.25 -13.20 12.68
CA ASP A 108 -8.48 -12.46 12.43
C ASP A 108 -9.50 -12.68 13.56
N ASP A 109 -9.81 -11.62 14.33
CA ASP A 109 -10.70 -11.64 15.49
C ASP A 109 -12.20 -11.68 15.14
N GLU A 110 -12.56 -11.33 13.90
CA GLU A 110 -13.92 -11.43 13.36
C GLU A 110 -14.19 -12.78 12.68
N LEU A 111 -13.15 -13.44 12.17
CA LEU A 111 -13.26 -14.70 11.42
C LEU A 111 -12.87 -15.93 12.25
N CYS A 112 -11.84 -15.83 13.10
CA CYS A 112 -11.29 -16.98 13.82
C CYS A 112 -12.21 -17.39 14.98
N PRO A 113 -12.84 -18.59 14.94
CA PRO A 113 -13.78 -18.99 15.98
C PRO A 113 -13.14 -19.08 17.38
N VAL A 114 -11.84 -19.35 17.45
CA VAL A 114 -11.09 -19.40 18.72
C VAL A 114 -11.00 -18.00 19.34
N LEU A 115 -10.74 -16.96 18.55
CA LEU A 115 -10.67 -15.58 19.02
C LEU A 115 -12.06 -15.05 19.37
N LEU A 116 -13.07 -15.33 18.55
CA LEU A 116 -14.47 -15.01 18.84
C LEU A 116 -14.99 -15.66 20.13
N LEU A 117 -14.62 -16.92 20.39
CA LEU A 117 -15.00 -17.61 21.63
C LEU A 117 -14.32 -16.99 22.84
N LYS A 118 -13.03 -16.65 22.73
CA LYS A 118 -12.29 -15.94 23.80
C LYS A 118 -12.88 -14.56 24.08
N ALA A 119 -13.24 -13.80 23.04
CA ALA A 119 -13.90 -12.50 23.17
C ALA A 119 -15.26 -12.60 23.89
N LYS A 120 -15.97 -13.73 23.73
CA LYS A 120 -17.23 -14.06 24.43
C LYS A 120 -17.03 -14.73 25.80
N GLY A 121 -15.81 -14.78 26.32
CA GLY A 121 -15.49 -15.39 27.61
C GLY A 121 -15.65 -16.91 27.66
N ARG A 122 -15.66 -17.59 26.50
CA ARG A 122 -15.81 -19.05 26.40
C ARG A 122 -14.45 -19.70 26.12
N ALA A 123 -14.21 -20.85 26.76
CA ALA A 123 -13.05 -21.67 26.44
C ALA A 123 -13.27 -22.40 25.09
N PRO A 124 -12.34 -22.29 24.13
CA PRO A 124 -12.41 -23.05 22.90
C PRO A 124 -11.99 -24.50 23.18
N GLU A 125 -12.97 -25.38 23.45
CA GLU A 125 -12.74 -26.82 23.53
C GLU A 125 -12.94 -27.46 22.14
N PRO A 126 -11.90 -28.04 21.53
CA PRO A 126 -12.08 -28.86 20.35
C PRO A 126 -12.79 -30.18 20.74
N PRO A 127 -13.75 -30.69 19.96
CA PRO A 127 -14.24 -32.05 20.14
C PRO A 127 -13.08 -33.04 19.96
N ALA A 128 -13.13 -34.16 20.70
CA ALA A 128 -12.06 -35.16 20.72
C ALA A 128 -11.74 -35.68 19.30
N LEU A 129 -10.61 -35.23 18.74
CA LEU A 129 -10.01 -35.85 17.57
C LEU A 129 -9.40 -37.20 17.98
N ALA A 130 -9.56 -38.21 17.13
CA ALA A 130 -9.06 -39.56 17.36
C ALA A 130 -7.55 -39.56 17.69
N PRO A 131 -7.10 -40.36 18.68
CA PRO A 131 -5.74 -40.31 19.18
C PRO A 131 -4.71 -40.76 18.12
N ARG A 132 -3.65 -39.95 17.97
CA ARG A 132 -2.38 -40.36 17.35
C ARG A 132 -1.68 -41.39 18.26
N PRO A 133 -1.02 -42.42 17.72
CA PRO A 133 -0.26 -43.37 18.53
C PRO A 133 0.91 -42.68 19.25
N PRO A 134 1.28 -43.14 20.46
CA PRO A 134 2.23 -42.43 21.31
C PRO A 134 3.65 -42.51 20.77
N ARG A 135 4.35 -41.37 20.76
CA ARG A 135 5.82 -41.34 20.70
C ARG A 135 6.37 -41.53 22.11
N ALA A 136 7.35 -42.43 22.21
CA ALA A 136 8.01 -42.82 23.44
C ALA A 136 8.64 -41.63 24.20
N SER A 137 8.58 -41.76 25.53
CA SER A 137 8.99 -40.79 26.53
C SER A 137 10.46 -40.40 26.48
N ARG A 138 10.75 -39.12 26.76
CA ARG A 138 11.90 -38.75 27.60
C ARG A 138 11.42 -37.83 28.73
N ARG A 139 11.57 -38.35 29.94
CA ARG A 139 11.34 -37.67 31.23
C ARG A 139 12.50 -36.74 31.58
N LYS A 140 12.16 -35.83 32.51
CA LYS A 140 12.95 -34.94 33.38
C LYS A 140 13.02 -33.52 32.80
N ALA A 141 12.58 -32.46 33.49
CA ALA A 141 12.56 -32.26 34.93
C ALA A 141 11.42 -31.32 35.38
N GLU A 142 10.75 -31.68 36.47
CA GLU A 142 10.09 -30.72 37.35
C GLU A 142 10.49 -31.07 38.79
N ARG A 143 11.16 -30.11 39.44
CA ARG A 143 11.07 -29.85 40.88
C ARG A 143 11.31 -28.35 41.05
N MET A 144 10.23 -27.60 41.23
CA MET A 144 9.90 -26.97 42.52
C MET A 144 8.72 -26.03 42.29
N ALA A 145 7.62 -26.37 42.95
CA ALA A 145 6.49 -25.49 43.15
C ALA A 145 6.76 -24.57 44.34
N ALA A 146 6.16 -23.39 44.22
CA ALA A 146 5.45 -22.66 45.27
C ALA A 146 6.20 -21.62 46.11
N ALA A 147 5.41 -20.58 46.38
CA ALA A 147 5.49 -19.59 47.44
C ALA A 147 6.38 -18.37 47.18
N GLY A 148 5.75 -17.30 46.71
CA GLY A 148 6.34 -15.96 46.68
C GLY A 148 5.44 -14.92 46.03
N LEU A 149 4.13 -14.90 46.32
CA LEU A 149 3.28 -13.77 45.95
C LEU A 149 3.63 -12.59 46.87
N THR A 150 4.67 -11.84 46.50
CA THR A 150 4.93 -10.53 47.08
C THR A 150 4.21 -9.52 46.21
N VAL A 151 3.08 -9.04 46.69
CA VAL A 151 2.42 -7.84 46.15
C VAL A 151 3.39 -6.69 46.35
N LEU A 152 4.12 -6.32 45.30
CA LEU A 152 4.85 -5.07 45.26
C LEU A 152 3.80 -3.96 45.06
N VAL A 153 3.45 -3.30 46.15
CA VAL A 153 2.72 -2.03 46.12
C VAL A 153 3.58 -1.05 45.32
N LEU A 154 3.26 -0.89 44.04
CA LEU A 154 3.77 0.19 43.20
C LEU A 154 3.15 1.49 43.73
N ILE A 155 3.89 2.14 44.63
CA ILE A 155 3.72 3.55 44.94
C ILE A 155 3.83 4.28 43.58
N PRO A 156 2.85 5.14 43.20
CA PRO A 156 3.01 5.99 42.04
C PRO A 156 4.06 7.04 42.38
N GLY A 157 5.33 6.69 42.17
CA GLY A 157 6.40 7.66 42.11
C GLY A 157 6.10 8.54 40.91
N THR A 158 5.60 9.75 41.16
CA THR A 158 5.64 10.84 40.19
C THR A 158 7.11 11.11 39.88
N ALA A 159 7.65 10.39 38.90
CA ALA A 159 8.98 10.65 38.38
C ALA A 159 8.91 11.98 37.63
N PHE A 160 9.19 13.08 38.34
CA PHE A 160 9.58 14.33 37.71
C PHE A 160 10.88 14.04 36.96
N GLY A 161 10.80 13.88 35.64
CA GLY A 161 11.99 13.82 34.80
C GLY A 161 12.78 15.10 34.98
N ALA A 162 14.08 14.99 35.22
CA ALA A 162 14.95 16.16 35.33
C ALA A 162 15.14 16.78 33.94
N THR A 163 15.35 18.10 33.90
CA THR A 163 15.75 18.79 32.67
C THR A 163 17.27 18.98 32.66
N LEU A 164 17.93 18.42 31.65
CA LEU A 164 19.36 18.59 31.40
C LEU A 164 19.54 19.57 30.23
N VAL A 165 20.28 20.65 30.43
CA VAL A 165 20.54 21.66 29.41
C VAL A 165 21.94 21.47 28.81
N VAL A 166 22.01 21.23 27.51
CA VAL A 166 23.30 21.12 26.79
C VAL A 166 24.03 22.47 26.83
N GLY A 167 25.33 22.45 27.12
CA GLY A 167 26.20 23.60 27.37
C GLY A 167 26.28 24.01 28.84
N LYS A 168 25.30 23.64 29.67
CA LYS A 168 25.30 23.91 31.13
C LYS A 168 25.57 22.64 31.93
N ASP A 169 24.80 21.58 31.65
CA ASP A 169 24.82 20.33 32.41
C ASP A 169 25.63 19.22 31.71
N ALA A 170 25.95 19.41 30.42
CA ALA A 170 26.80 18.54 29.61
C ALA A 170 27.40 19.32 28.43
N GLY A 171 28.60 18.98 27.96
CA GLY A 171 29.28 19.69 26.87
C GLY A 171 28.73 19.39 25.48
N SER A 172 28.04 18.26 25.29
CA SER A 172 27.44 17.86 24.00
C SER A 172 26.10 17.14 24.21
N ILE A 173 25.33 16.96 23.12
CA ILE A 173 24.07 16.21 23.15
C ILE A 173 24.32 14.75 23.55
N GLY A 174 25.35 14.13 22.96
CA GLY A 174 25.73 12.76 23.29
C GLY A 174 26.12 12.56 24.76
N GLU A 175 26.80 13.56 25.37
CA GLU A 175 27.12 13.52 26.79
C GLU A 175 25.86 13.67 27.67
N ALA A 176 24.95 14.58 27.32
CA ALA A 176 23.68 14.73 28.03
C ALA A 176 22.87 13.43 28.03
N LEU A 177 22.81 12.73 26.89
CA LEU A 177 22.13 11.43 26.74
C LEU A 177 22.72 10.30 27.59
N LYS A 178 24.05 10.34 27.81
CA LYS A 178 24.73 9.39 28.69
C LYS A 178 24.40 9.65 30.17
N ARG A 179 24.20 10.91 30.56
CA ARG A 179 23.87 11.32 31.94
C ARG A 179 22.38 11.19 32.25
N ALA A 180 21.53 11.31 31.24
CA ALA A 180 20.07 11.28 31.38
C ALA A 180 19.55 9.93 31.90
N ARG A 181 18.56 10.03 32.78
CA ARG A 181 17.77 8.90 33.30
C ARG A 181 16.50 8.74 32.46
N PRO A 182 15.90 7.53 32.42
CA PRO A 182 14.61 7.36 31.78
C PRO A 182 13.56 8.32 32.36
N GLY A 183 12.86 9.05 31.48
CA GLY A 183 11.88 10.09 31.81
C GLY A 183 12.44 11.51 31.73
N ASP A 184 13.76 11.70 31.69
CA ASP A 184 14.37 13.03 31.64
C ASP A 184 14.11 13.75 30.30
N THR A 185 14.14 15.08 30.37
CA THR A 185 14.13 15.96 29.19
C THR A 185 15.52 16.54 28.98
N ILE A 186 16.04 16.41 27.77
CA ILE A 186 17.30 17.03 27.35
C ILE A 186 16.94 18.22 26.47
N GLU A 187 17.27 19.40 26.95
CA GLU A 187 17.01 20.65 26.26
C GLU A 187 18.29 21.13 25.58
N VAL A 188 18.21 21.34 24.27
CA VAL A 188 19.35 21.73 23.44
C VAL A 188 19.15 23.18 22.99
N PRO A 189 19.98 24.13 23.46
CA PRO A 189 19.92 25.51 23.01
C PRO A 189 20.18 25.68 21.50
N ALA A 190 19.93 26.89 20.99
CA ALA A 190 20.27 27.22 19.62
C ALA A 190 21.79 27.07 19.38
N GLY A 191 22.15 26.44 18.27
CA GLY A 191 23.54 26.10 17.98
C GLY A 191 23.66 24.99 16.94
N THR A 192 24.83 24.87 16.31
CA THR A 192 25.13 23.74 15.42
C THR A 192 25.99 22.72 16.15
N TYR A 193 25.43 21.53 16.32
CA TYR A 193 26.04 20.40 17.00
C TYR A 193 26.47 19.39 15.94
N ARG A 194 27.78 19.36 15.66
CA ARG A 194 28.39 18.40 14.73
C ARG A 194 28.64 17.07 15.45
N GLU A 195 27.59 16.29 15.61
CA GLU A 195 27.62 15.02 16.30
C GLU A 195 26.54 14.08 15.75
N ARG A 196 26.77 12.77 15.90
CA ARG A 196 25.75 11.74 15.67
C ARG A 196 25.19 11.29 17.00
N VAL A 197 23.88 11.30 17.11
CA VAL A 197 23.17 11.16 18.38
C VAL A 197 22.55 9.78 18.47
N GLN A 198 22.76 9.07 19.58
CA GLN A 198 22.17 7.75 19.84
C GLN A 198 21.30 7.80 21.10
N ILE A 199 20.02 7.50 20.96
CA ILE A 199 19.02 7.56 22.02
C ILE A 199 18.66 6.14 22.46
N GLU A 200 19.32 5.72 23.54
CA GLU A 200 19.23 4.36 24.11
C GLU A 200 18.37 4.30 25.37
N ARG A 201 17.81 5.42 25.81
CA ARG A 201 16.91 5.53 26.97
C ARG A 201 15.65 6.28 26.59
N ARG A 202 14.55 6.00 27.29
CA ARG A 202 13.29 6.74 27.15
C ARG A 202 13.48 8.17 27.65
N VAL A 203 13.83 9.09 26.78
CA VAL A 203 14.05 10.52 27.09
C VAL A 203 13.33 11.39 26.07
N ARG A 204 13.11 12.65 26.42
CA ARG A 204 12.66 13.69 25.49
C ARG A 204 13.84 14.56 25.10
N LEU A 205 14.33 14.42 23.87
CA LEU A 205 15.33 15.29 23.29
C LEU A 205 14.60 16.45 22.58
N SER A 206 14.76 17.67 23.09
CA SER A 206 14.02 18.87 22.66
C SER A 206 14.98 19.99 22.25
N GLY A 207 14.90 20.41 20.99
CA GLY A 207 15.67 21.51 20.43
C GLY A 207 14.95 22.83 20.59
N ARG A 208 15.64 23.84 21.13
CA ARG A 208 15.18 25.23 21.05
C ARG A 208 15.25 25.72 19.59
N PRO A 209 14.46 26.73 19.20
CA PRO A 209 14.53 27.31 17.86
C PRO A 209 15.98 27.65 17.46
N GLY A 210 16.45 27.08 16.35
CA GLY A 210 17.83 27.22 15.87
C GLY A 210 18.82 26.13 16.33
N ALA A 211 18.36 25.10 17.05
CA ALA A 211 19.16 23.90 17.33
C ALA A 211 19.31 23.02 16.09
N VAL A 212 20.55 22.71 15.71
CA VAL A 212 20.88 21.92 14.52
C VAL A 212 21.74 20.72 14.92
N ILE A 213 21.34 19.51 14.53
CA ILE A 213 22.17 18.30 14.59
C ILE A 213 22.71 18.05 13.18
N ASP A 214 24.02 18.13 13.02
CA ASP A 214 24.71 18.04 11.74
C ASP A 214 25.55 16.77 11.69
N GLY A 215 25.15 15.81 10.86
CA GLY A 215 25.84 14.53 10.70
C GLY A 215 27.22 14.63 10.04
N GLY A 216 27.55 15.77 9.42
CA GLY A 216 28.85 15.99 8.79
C GLY A 216 29.09 15.14 7.54
N GLY A 217 28.05 14.58 6.93
CA GLY A 217 28.17 13.63 5.82
C GLY A 217 28.30 12.17 6.27
N GLU A 218 28.18 11.89 7.57
CA GLU A 218 28.09 10.55 8.14
C GLU A 218 26.72 10.36 8.82
N GLY A 219 26.28 9.12 8.97
CA GLY A 219 24.98 8.86 9.59
C GLY A 219 24.85 7.45 10.16
N PRO A 220 23.65 7.04 10.61
CA PRO A 220 22.46 7.89 10.77
C PRO A 220 22.72 9.08 11.70
N VAL A 221 22.09 10.23 11.45
CA VAL A 221 22.35 11.46 12.22
C VAL A 221 21.77 11.33 13.64
N VAL A 222 20.54 10.84 13.75
CA VAL A 222 19.89 10.48 15.02
C VAL A 222 19.45 9.02 14.96
N GLY A 223 20.00 8.18 15.82
CA GLY A 223 19.56 6.80 16.03
C GLY A 223 18.70 6.67 17.29
N ILE A 224 17.58 5.96 17.19
CA ILE A 224 16.65 5.71 18.29
C ILE A 224 16.49 4.20 18.45
N SER A 225 16.88 3.69 19.61
CA SER A 225 16.73 2.27 20.00
C SER A 225 15.85 2.07 21.24
N ALA A 226 15.42 3.16 21.88
CA ALA A 226 14.64 3.14 23.10
C ALA A 226 13.15 3.41 22.89
N ALA A 227 12.31 2.58 23.50
CA ALA A 227 10.86 2.74 23.49
C ALA A 227 10.43 4.07 24.10
N GLY A 228 9.45 4.71 23.47
CA GLY A 228 8.85 5.97 23.93
C GLY A 228 9.81 7.17 23.95
N ALA A 229 10.95 7.09 23.27
CA ALA A 229 11.86 8.23 23.09
C ALA A 229 11.22 9.30 22.19
N VAL A 230 11.50 10.57 22.47
CA VAL A 230 10.94 11.70 21.72
C VAL A 230 12.08 12.57 21.18
N VAL A 231 12.01 12.91 19.90
CA VAL A 231 12.92 13.86 19.23
C VAL A 231 12.10 14.98 18.59
N GLU A 232 12.34 16.21 19.01
CA GLU A 232 11.54 17.35 18.56
C GLU A 232 12.30 18.67 18.47
N GLY A 233 11.87 19.55 17.56
CA GLY A 233 12.35 20.94 17.49
C GLY A 233 13.73 21.12 16.87
N PHE A 234 14.27 20.13 16.16
CA PHE A 234 15.59 20.20 15.56
C PHE A 234 15.55 20.48 14.06
N THR A 235 16.61 21.12 13.56
CA THR A 235 17.05 20.87 12.18
C THR A 235 18.03 19.70 12.20
N ILE A 236 17.73 18.63 11.47
CA ILE A 236 18.57 17.42 11.37
C ILE A 236 19.08 17.34 9.93
N ARG A 237 20.39 17.34 9.71
CA ARG A 237 20.92 17.45 8.35
C ARG A 237 22.23 16.71 8.08
N ASN A 238 22.53 16.63 6.78
CA ASN A 238 23.79 16.14 6.23
C ASN A 238 24.09 14.67 6.55
N ALA A 239 23.16 13.78 6.18
CA ALA A 239 23.42 12.34 6.12
C ALA A 239 24.06 11.96 4.75
N PRO A 240 24.86 10.88 4.68
CA PRO A 240 25.49 10.44 3.43
C PRO A 240 24.45 10.00 2.40
N THR A 241 24.82 10.08 1.12
CA THR A 241 24.02 9.54 0.00
C THR A 241 24.27 8.04 -0.15
N THR A 242 23.72 7.24 0.77
CA THR A 242 23.80 5.77 0.73
C THR A 242 22.40 5.16 0.83
N HIS A 243 22.21 4.00 0.20
CA HIS A 243 20.94 3.28 0.20
C HIS A 243 20.77 2.34 1.40
N ASP A 244 21.65 2.44 2.40
CA ASP A 244 21.58 1.74 3.67
C ASP A 244 21.14 2.68 4.80
N THR A 245 21.12 2.15 6.02
CA THR A 245 20.68 2.90 7.21
C THR A 245 21.58 4.08 7.57
N GLN A 246 22.80 4.16 7.02
CA GLN A 246 23.69 5.31 7.26
C GLN A 246 23.14 6.57 6.60
N GLY A 247 22.35 6.44 5.52
CA GLY A 247 21.78 7.58 4.81
C GLY A 247 20.60 8.26 5.50
N ALA A 248 20.19 7.79 6.69
CA ALA A 248 19.03 8.29 7.40
C ALA A 248 19.33 9.54 8.24
N GLY A 249 18.44 10.54 8.17
CA GLY A 249 18.40 11.64 9.14
C GLY A 249 18.01 11.12 10.52
N VAL A 250 16.88 10.41 10.60
CA VAL A 250 16.47 9.70 11.81
C VAL A 250 16.28 8.22 11.51
N LEU A 251 16.99 7.36 12.24
CA LEU A 251 16.84 5.92 12.19
C LEU A 251 16.19 5.42 13.48
N VAL A 252 15.06 4.73 13.36
CA VAL A 252 14.35 4.08 14.45
C VAL A 252 14.44 2.57 14.24
N ILE A 253 15.02 1.87 15.22
CA ILE A 253 15.25 0.42 15.11
C ILE A 253 14.40 -0.35 16.11
N LYS A 254 14.34 -1.67 15.90
CA LYS A 254 13.68 -2.62 16.80
C LYS A 254 13.98 -2.36 18.28
N GLY A 255 12.92 -2.29 19.08
CA GLY A 255 12.97 -1.94 20.50
C GLY A 255 12.56 -0.50 20.80
N ALA A 256 12.50 0.37 19.79
CA ALA A 256 12.06 1.76 19.90
C ALA A 256 10.55 1.96 19.72
N ASP A 257 9.74 1.01 20.21
CA ASP A 257 8.28 1.09 20.08
C ASP A 257 7.72 2.37 20.72
N GLY A 258 6.76 3.01 20.05
CA GLY A 258 6.14 4.25 20.52
C GLY A 258 7.07 5.47 20.47
N ALA A 259 8.21 5.41 19.78
CA ALA A 259 9.05 6.58 19.57
C ALA A 259 8.30 7.70 18.81
N ALA A 260 8.61 8.95 19.11
CA ALA A 260 7.98 10.11 18.47
C ALA A 260 9.01 11.06 17.87
N ILE A 261 8.87 11.36 16.58
CA ILE A 261 9.69 12.29 15.81
C ILE A 261 8.74 13.41 15.37
N ARG A 262 8.86 14.59 15.97
CA ARG A 262 7.89 15.67 15.75
C ARG A 262 8.45 17.06 15.65
N ASN A 263 7.85 17.91 14.81
CA ASN A 263 8.26 19.31 14.64
C ASN A 263 9.76 19.47 14.31
N ASN A 264 10.31 18.56 13.51
CA ASN A 264 11.69 18.64 13.05
C ASN A 264 11.73 19.07 11.57
N ARG A 265 12.83 19.71 11.20
CA ARG A 265 13.19 19.96 9.80
C ARG A 265 14.35 19.04 9.43
N ILE A 266 14.10 18.06 8.57
CA ILE A 266 15.09 17.06 8.14
C ILE A 266 15.50 17.38 6.72
N GLU A 267 16.76 17.74 6.48
CA GLU A 267 17.21 18.22 5.18
C GLU A 267 18.56 17.65 4.75
N ASN A 268 18.77 17.55 3.43
CA ASN A 268 20.03 17.04 2.86
C ASN A 268 20.41 15.65 3.43
N THR A 269 19.40 14.79 3.59
CA THR A 269 19.54 13.38 4.00
C THR A 269 19.09 12.49 2.85
N ASN A 270 19.64 11.27 2.74
CA ASN A 270 19.14 10.35 1.71
C ASN A 270 17.77 9.80 2.09
N TYR A 271 17.63 9.33 3.33
CA TYR A 271 16.33 9.02 3.94
C TYR A 271 16.00 10.03 5.02
N GLY A 272 14.77 10.54 5.08
CA GLY A 272 14.37 11.47 6.14
C GLY A 272 14.23 10.74 7.48
N VAL A 273 13.20 9.90 7.57
CA VAL A 273 12.97 9.01 8.72
C VAL A 273 12.89 7.56 8.22
N TRP A 274 13.73 6.69 8.77
CA TRP A 274 13.70 5.25 8.52
C TRP A 274 13.29 4.52 9.79
N VAL A 275 12.16 3.83 9.77
CA VAL A 275 11.70 2.92 10.83
C VAL A 275 11.86 1.48 10.37
N THR A 276 12.53 0.65 11.18
CA THR A 276 12.71 -0.78 10.90
C THR A 276 12.46 -1.62 12.15
N GLY A 277 11.35 -2.37 12.15
CA GLY A 277 11.00 -3.31 13.21
C GLY A 277 10.53 -2.68 14.53
N ALA A 278 10.02 -1.45 14.50
CA ALA A 278 9.50 -0.73 15.67
C ALA A 278 8.06 -0.27 15.42
N ASN A 279 7.18 -0.56 16.38
CA ASN A 279 5.74 -0.38 16.25
C ASN A 279 5.25 0.91 16.93
N GLY A 280 4.12 1.44 16.48
CA GLY A 280 3.47 2.62 17.07
C GLY A 280 4.31 3.90 17.00
N VAL A 281 5.26 3.97 16.07
CA VAL A 281 6.13 5.14 15.90
C VAL A 281 5.33 6.30 15.33
N ALA A 282 5.43 7.48 15.95
CA ALA A 282 4.76 8.70 15.52
C ALA A 282 5.75 9.62 14.80
N ILE A 283 5.45 9.96 13.55
CA ILE A 283 6.21 10.88 12.69
C ILE A 283 5.25 12.01 12.34
N GLU A 284 5.30 13.11 13.09
CA GLU A 284 4.28 14.15 13.03
C GLU A 284 4.84 15.56 12.81
N LYS A 285 4.22 16.33 11.92
CA LYS A 285 4.56 17.76 11.74
C LYS A 285 6.03 18.02 11.40
N ASN A 286 6.67 17.09 10.69
CA ASN A 286 8.05 17.27 10.23
C ASN A 286 8.05 17.85 8.81
N GLU A 287 9.07 18.65 8.51
CA GLU A 287 9.41 19.06 7.15
C GLU A 287 10.60 18.23 6.68
N ILE A 288 10.42 17.40 5.65
CA ILE A 288 11.42 16.47 5.14
C ILE A 288 11.78 16.86 3.71
N LEU A 289 13.02 17.30 3.51
CA LEU A 289 13.54 17.82 2.26
C LEU A 289 14.69 16.92 1.77
N GLY A 290 14.39 16.11 0.75
CA GLY A 290 15.39 15.26 0.12
C GLY A 290 16.42 16.03 -0.70
N LYS A 291 17.37 15.29 -1.29
CA LYS A 291 18.47 15.82 -2.12
C LYS A 291 17.97 16.13 -3.55
N LYS A 292 17.49 17.36 -3.75
CA LYS A 292 16.91 17.83 -5.03
C LYS A 292 17.88 17.71 -6.22
N GLU A 293 19.18 17.84 -5.97
CA GLU A 293 20.24 17.78 -6.97
C GLU A 293 20.46 16.37 -7.55
N LEU A 294 19.98 15.33 -6.88
CA LEU A 294 20.08 13.96 -7.35
C LEU A 294 18.92 13.62 -8.29
N ASP A 295 19.18 12.71 -9.22
CA ASP A 295 18.11 12.04 -9.96
C ASP A 295 17.20 11.27 -9.01
N VAL A 296 15.92 11.16 -9.37
CA VAL A 296 14.88 10.55 -8.52
C VAL A 296 15.25 9.15 -8.04
N GLU A 297 15.85 8.32 -8.90
CA GLU A 297 16.24 6.94 -8.55
C GLU A 297 17.42 6.86 -7.57
N ALA A 298 18.25 7.90 -7.50
CA ALA A 298 19.41 7.97 -6.60
C ALA A 298 19.06 8.52 -5.21
N ARG A 299 17.86 9.09 -5.04
CA ARG A 299 17.36 9.59 -3.76
C ARG A 299 16.87 8.43 -2.88
N GLY A 300 16.90 8.61 -1.57
CA GLY A 300 16.15 7.78 -0.63
C GLY A 300 14.73 8.31 -0.41
N ASN A 301 14.00 7.61 0.45
CA ASN A 301 12.60 7.92 0.75
C ASN A 301 12.49 9.00 1.85
N GLY A 302 11.45 9.83 1.81
CA GLY A 302 11.20 10.81 2.86
C GLY A 302 10.93 10.13 4.20
N VAL A 303 9.96 9.22 4.20
CA VAL A 303 9.67 8.29 5.30
C VAL A 303 9.70 6.86 4.76
N LEU A 304 10.43 5.97 5.43
CA LEU A 304 10.47 4.54 5.14
C LEU A 304 10.01 3.78 6.38
N LEU A 305 8.91 3.04 6.26
CA LEU A 305 8.36 2.16 7.29
C LEU A 305 8.52 0.71 6.83
N ASN A 306 9.30 -0.07 7.57
CA ASN A 306 9.44 -1.50 7.33
C ASN A 306 9.16 -2.26 8.64
N ALA A 307 8.15 -3.14 8.63
CA ALA A 307 7.71 -3.85 9.83
C ALA A 307 7.43 -2.88 11.00
N ALA A 308 6.61 -1.85 10.75
CA ALA A 308 6.33 -0.76 11.68
C ALA A 308 4.83 -0.64 11.95
N ASP A 309 4.25 -1.68 12.56
CA ASP A 309 2.80 -1.78 12.75
C ASP A 309 2.26 -0.64 13.62
N GLY A 310 1.11 -0.10 13.24
CA GLY A 310 0.48 1.01 13.94
C GLY A 310 1.24 2.34 13.85
N ALA A 311 2.22 2.47 12.94
CA ALA A 311 2.92 3.73 12.73
C ALA A 311 1.97 4.85 12.29
N VAL A 312 2.23 6.06 12.78
CA VAL A 312 1.45 7.27 12.46
C VAL A 312 2.35 8.25 11.74
N VAL A 313 2.03 8.57 10.49
CA VAL A 313 2.71 9.58 9.66
C VAL A 313 1.70 10.67 9.37
N ARG A 314 1.77 11.79 10.10
CA ARG A 314 0.69 12.79 10.09
C ARG A 314 1.19 14.22 9.98
N GLU A 315 0.50 15.04 9.17
CA GLU A 315 0.80 16.48 9.03
C GLU A 315 2.25 16.77 8.63
N ASN A 316 2.92 15.87 7.92
CA ASN A 316 4.28 16.10 7.42
C ASN A 316 4.28 16.77 6.06
N VAL A 317 5.32 17.55 5.79
CA VAL A 317 5.62 18.14 4.49
C VAL A 317 6.81 17.38 3.92
N VAL A 318 6.64 16.64 2.82
CA VAL A 318 7.74 15.89 2.19
C VAL A 318 7.97 16.41 0.78
N ARG A 319 9.23 16.71 0.45
CA ARG A 319 9.62 17.22 -0.87
C ARG A 319 10.87 16.53 -1.39
N ASP A 320 10.95 16.44 -2.71
CA ASP A 320 12.18 16.09 -3.43
C ASP A 320 12.81 14.78 -2.94
N SER A 321 11.98 13.77 -2.62
CA SER A 321 12.38 12.43 -2.20
C SER A 321 12.22 11.43 -3.35
N ARG A 322 12.72 10.19 -3.22
CA ARG A 322 12.37 9.11 -4.15
C ARG A 322 10.90 8.75 -3.98
N ASP A 323 10.54 8.10 -2.87
CA ASP A 323 9.15 7.96 -2.46
C ASP A 323 8.92 8.86 -1.22
N GLY A 324 7.78 9.55 -1.15
CA GLY A 324 7.47 10.45 -0.05
C GLY A 324 7.29 9.67 1.26
N VAL A 325 6.32 8.77 1.28
CA VAL A 325 6.11 7.79 2.37
C VAL A 325 6.05 6.40 1.75
N TYR A 326 7.00 5.53 2.10
CA TYR A 326 7.04 4.14 1.69
C TYR A 326 6.75 3.22 2.88
N LEU A 327 5.85 2.26 2.70
CA LEU A 327 5.48 1.27 3.70
C LEU A 327 5.65 -0.14 3.13
N GLU A 328 6.31 -1.00 3.89
CA GLU A 328 6.52 -2.40 3.55
C GLU A 328 6.21 -3.28 4.77
N ILE A 329 5.39 -4.32 4.57
CA ILE A 329 5.03 -5.31 5.59
C ILE A 329 4.59 -4.60 6.87
N THR A 330 3.61 -3.71 6.75
CA THR A 330 3.19 -2.81 7.82
C THR A 330 1.67 -2.78 7.90
N HIS A 331 1.13 -3.03 9.09
CA HIS A 331 -0.29 -3.18 9.35
C HIS A 331 -0.82 -2.03 10.23
N HIS A 332 -2.08 -1.64 10.06
CA HIS A 332 -2.74 -0.60 10.85
C HIS A 332 -2.04 0.78 10.85
N ALA A 333 -1.22 1.07 9.83
CA ALA A 333 -0.56 2.36 9.71
C ALA A 333 -1.55 3.48 9.36
N ARG A 334 -1.29 4.68 9.88
CA ARG A 334 -2.08 5.87 9.63
C ARG A 334 -1.21 6.92 8.94
N VAL A 335 -1.43 7.14 7.66
CA VAL A 335 -0.77 8.16 6.84
C VAL A 335 -1.79 9.22 6.48
N GLU A 336 -1.84 10.29 7.28
CA GLU A 336 -2.94 11.26 7.24
C GLU A 336 -2.48 12.71 7.11
N LYS A 337 -3.18 13.53 6.32
CA LYS A 337 -2.94 14.98 6.26
C LYS A 337 -1.51 15.37 5.88
N ASN A 338 -0.79 14.52 5.16
CA ASN A 338 0.54 14.85 4.68
C ASN A 338 0.45 15.62 3.37
N ASP A 339 1.40 16.52 3.14
CA ASP A 339 1.56 17.25 1.89
C ASP A 339 2.85 16.83 1.23
N ILE A 340 2.77 16.22 0.05
CA ILE A 340 3.90 15.52 -0.57
C ILE A 340 3.97 15.89 -2.06
N GLU A 341 5.15 16.36 -2.50
CA GLU A 341 5.36 16.81 -3.88
C GLU A 341 6.74 16.43 -4.42
N ARG A 342 6.85 16.46 -5.77
CA ARG A 342 8.10 16.27 -6.52
C ARG A 342 8.87 15.00 -6.14
N SER A 343 8.12 13.93 -5.88
CA SER A 343 8.64 12.60 -5.61
C SER A 343 8.19 11.64 -6.71
N ARG A 344 8.79 10.44 -6.77
CA ARG A 344 8.31 9.35 -7.62
C ARG A 344 6.91 8.95 -7.17
N TYR A 345 6.79 8.32 -6.01
CA TYR A 345 5.50 8.01 -5.43
C TYR A 345 5.27 8.88 -4.21
N SER A 346 4.08 9.48 -4.10
CA SER A 346 3.75 10.29 -2.93
C SER A 346 3.61 9.40 -1.69
N ILE A 347 2.74 8.40 -1.77
CA ILE A 347 2.58 7.35 -0.78
C ILE A 347 2.63 6.02 -1.53
N HIS A 348 3.41 5.07 -1.04
CA HIS A 348 3.63 3.77 -1.67
C HIS A 348 3.53 2.66 -0.61
N THR A 349 2.58 1.74 -0.79
CA THR A 349 2.39 0.58 0.08
C THR A 349 2.81 -0.71 -0.61
N MET A 350 3.41 -1.62 0.15
CA MET A 350 3.81 -2.96 -0.28
C MET A 350 3.51 -3.96 0.83
N TRP A 351 2.52 -4.83 0.62
CA TRP A 351 2.07 -5.83 1.60
C TRP A 351 1.60 -5.18 2.91
N CYS A 352 0.60 -4.30 2.81
CA CYS A 352 0.02 -3.59 3.94
C CYS A 352 -1.45 -3.97 4.13
N ASP A 353 -1.96 -3.93 5.36
CA ASP A 353 -3.40 -4.06 5.60
C ASP A 353 -3.93 -3.17 6.72
N HIS A 354 -5.24 -2.96 6.69
CA HIS A 354 -6.00 -2.12 7.61
C HIS A 354 -5.40 -0.72 7.81
N GLY A 355 -4.75 -0.19 6.78
CA GLY A 355 -4.13 1.12 6.79
C GLY A 355 -5.13 2.24 6.52
N VAL A 356 -4.83 3.44 7.03
CA VAL A 356 -5.62 4.66 6.84
C VAL A 356 -4.75 5.68 6.10
N PHE A 357 -5.05 5.92 4.82
CA PHE A 357 -4.32 6.82 3.91
C PHE A 357 -5.18 8.03 3.56
N ASN A 358 -5.66 8.75 4.57
CA ASN A 358 -6.72 9.74 4.40
C ASN A 358 -6.21 11.20 4.35
N ASP A 359 -6.94 12.06 3.64
CA ASP A 359 -6.77 13.51 3.69
C ASP A 359 -5.37 14.01 3.26
N ASN A 360 -4.64 13.26 2.42
CA ASN A 360 -3.31 13.65 1.94
C ASN A 360 -3.38 14.52 0.67
N ARG A 361 -2.46 15.48 0.57
CA ARG A 361 -2.24 16.29 -0.64
C ARG A 361 -1.01 15.78 -1.38
N MET A 362 -1.19 15.44 -2.65
CA MET A 362 -0.19 14.80 -3.49
C MET A 362 -0.15 15.50 -4.84
N ALA A 363 0.90 16.29 -5.09
CA ALA A 363 0.95 17.14 -6.28
C ALA A 363 2.29 17.07 -7.02
N GLY A 364 2.22 17.01 -8.35
CA GLY A 364 3.41 17.04 -9.20
C GLY A 364 4.40 15.90 -8.94
N ASN A 365 3.90 14.72 -8.57
CA ASN A 365 4.70 13.50 -8.43
C ASN A 365 4.66 12.67 -9.72
N LEU A 366 5.42 11.57 -9.80
CA LEU A 366 5.18 10.58 -10.85
C LEU A 366 3.80 9.93 -10.62
N VAL A 367 3.59 9.36 -9.43
CA VAL A 367 2.29 8.85 -8.96
C VAL A 367 1.91 9.54 -7.65
N GLY A 368 0.62 9.87 -7.50
CA GLY A 368 0.07 10.31 -6.23
C GLY A 368 0.07 9.19 -5.20
N LEU A 369 -1.03 8.43 -5.13
CA LEU A 369 -1.18 7.34 -4.17
C LEU A 369 -1.02 5.98 -4.85
N ALA A 370 0.00 5.22 -4.44
CA ALA A 370 0.24 3.86 -4.90
C ALA A 370 -0.09 2.83 -3.82
N LEU A 371 -1.29 2.25 -3.94
CA LEU A 371 -1.76 1.14 -3.13
C LEU A 371 -1.42 -0.17 -3.83
N MET A 372 -0.38 -0.87 -3.38
CA MET A 372 0.02 -2.16 -3.93
C MET A 372 -0.04 -3.25 -2.87
N TYR A 373 -0.65 -4.39 -3.21
CA TYR A 373 -0.80 -5.53 -2.30
C TYR A 373 -1.43 -5.11 -0.96
N THR A 374 -2.55 -4.39 -1.03
CA THR A 374 -3.19 -3.76 0.13
C THR A 374 -4.58 -4.33 0.40
N LYS A 375 -4.91 -4.57 1.68
CA LYS A 375 -6.21 -5.16 2.07
C LYS A 375 -6.89 -4.36 3.18
N GLY A 376 -8.23 -4.31 3.16
CA GLY A 376 -9.01 -3.81 4.30
C GLY A 376 -8.72 -2.35 4.65
N SER A 377 -8.22 -1.56 3.71
CA SER A 377 -7.64 -0.24 3.97
C SER A 377 -8.54 0.90 3.48
N GLU A 378 -8.26 2.10 3.97
CA GLU A 378 -8.97 3.32 3.62
C GLU A 378 -8.05 4.29 2.88
N ALA A 379 -8.51 4.85 1.77
CA ALA A 379 -7.82 5.89 1.02
C ALA A 379 -8.82 6.99 0.64
N ASN A 380 -9.21 7.78 1.63
CA ASN A 380 -10.34 8.69 1.54
C ASN A 380 -9.91 10.16 1.55
N ARG A 381 -10.67 11.00 0.85
CA ARG A 381 -10.54 12.48 0.85
C ARG A 381 -9.14 12.98 0.46
N ASN A 382 -8.42 12.20 -0.33
CA ASN A 382 -7.11 12.60 -0.83
C ASN A 382 -7.24 13.56 -2.02
N VAL A 383 -6.31 14.48 -2.14
CA VAL A 383 -6.20 15.42 -3.27
C VAL A 383 -4.95 15.09 -4.06
N SER A 384 -5.14 14.52 -5.26
CA SER A 384 -4.08 14.04 -6.14
C SER A 384 -4.11 14.79 -7.48
N VAL A 385 -3.20 15.75 -7.64
CA VAL A 385 -3.28 16.76 -8.71
C VAL A 385 -2.01 16.84 -9.53
N GLY A 386 -2.15 16.76 -10.86
CA GLY A 386 -1.05 17.04 -11.78
C GLY A 386 0.11 16.05 -11.72
N ASN A 387 -0.15 14.80 -11.33
CA ASN A 387 0.88 13.76 -11.35
C ASN A 387 1.11 13.27 -12.78
N SER A 388 2.37 12.97 -13.11
CA SER A 388 2.78 12.63 -14.48
C SER A 388 2.17 11.33 -14.97
N THR A 389 1.79 10.40 -14.08
CA THR A 389 1.14 9.14 -14.44
C THR A 389 -0.22 8.97 -13.75
N GLN A 390 -0.30 8.37 -12.57
CA GLN A 390 -1.55 8.03 -11.91
C GLN A 390 -1.85 8.98 -10.74
N GLY A 391 -3.11 9.42 -10.61
CA GLY A 391 -3.59 10.07 -9.40
C GLY A 391 -3.65 9.07 -8.23
N VAL A 392 -4.32 7.94 -8.47
CA VAL A 392 -4.33 6.75 -7.59
C VAL A 392 -4.07 5.52 -8.45
N VAL A 393 -3.19 4.64 -7.98
CA VAL A 393 -2.99 3.29 -8.53
C VAL A 393 -3.30 2.25 -7.46
N ALA A 394 -4.17 1.32 -7.81
CA ALA A 394 -4.62 0.21 -6.98
C ALA A 394 -4.24 -1.10 -7.68
N ILE A 395 -3.18 -1.74 -7.20
CA ILE A 395 -2.69 -3.02 -7.71
C ILE A 395 -2.91 -4.06 -6.62
N GLN A 396 -3.76 -5.05 -6.92
CA GLN A 396 -4.09 -6.10 -5.96
C GLN A 396 -4.62 -5.54 -4.64
N VAL A 397 -5.52 -4.56 -4.74
CA VAL A 397 -6.22 -3.98 -3.60
C VAL A 397 -7.54 -4.70 -3.39
N VAL A 398 -7.79 -5.14 -2.17
CA VAL A 398 -8.95 -5.99 -1.84
C VAL A 398 -9.71 -5.45 -0.64
N ARG A 399 -11.05 -5.45 -0.71
CA ARG A 399 -11.93 -5.06 0.42
C ARG A 399 -11.56 -3.72 1.05
N SER A 400 -11.15 -2.77 0.21
CA SER A 400 -10.70 -1.44 0.63
C SER A 400 -11.64 -0.37 0.10
N GLN A 401 -11.49 0.85 0.60
CA GLN A 401 -12.34 1.97 0.20
C GLN A 401 -11.53 3.16 -0.29
N MET A 402 -12.05 3.81 -1.32
CA MET A 402 -11.51 5.01 -1.94
C MET A 402 -12.65 6.01 -2.11
N ILE A 403 -12.90 6.81 -1.07
CA ILE A 403 -14.10 7.65 -0.98
C ILE A 403 -13.73 9.13 -0.91
N GLY A 404 -14.41 9.98 -1.67
CA GLY A 404 -14.25 11.44 -1.52
C GLY A 404 -12.96 12.01 -2.12
N ASN A 405 -12.22 11.25 -2.93
CA ASN A 405 -10.94 11.69 -3.48
C ASN A 405 -11.12 12.66 -4.66
N VAL A 406 -10.16 13.57 -4.80
CA VAL A 406 -10.07 14.56 -5.87
C VAL A 406 -8.87 14.23 -6.75
N LEU A 407 -9.12 13.71 -7.95
CA LEU A 407 -8.11 13.21 -8.89
C LEU A 407 -8.14 14.08 -10.16
N ILE A 408 -7.28 15.09 -10.23
CA ILE A 408 -7.34 16.13 -11.28
C ILE A 408 -6.05 16.22 -12.08
N GLY A 409 -6.15 16.27 -13.41
CA GLY A 409 -5.01 16.62 -14.25
C GLY A 409 -3.88 15.58 -14.26
N ASN A 410 -4.20 14.31 -14.01
CA ASN A 410 -3.26 13.19 -14.11
C ASN A 410 -3.38 12.50 -15.48
N THR A 411 -2.37 11.72 -15.88
CA THR A 411 -2.50 10.88 -17.10
C THR A 411 -3.63 9.85 -16.92
N LYS A 412 -3.67 9.18 -15.77
CA LYS A 412 -4.79 8.33 -15.36
C LYS A 412 -5.28 8.84 -14.01
N GLY A 413 -6.58 9.13 -13.87
CA GLY A 413 -7.16 9.52 -12.58
C GLY A 413 -7.02 8.37 -11.58
N LEU A 414 -7.70 7.26 -11.87
CA LEU A 414 -7.66 6.02 -11.11
C LEU A 414 -7.24 4.84 -12.00
N PHE A 415 -6.28 4.04 -11.54
CA PHE A 415 -5.92 2.77 -12.18
C PHE A 415 -6.23 1.60 -11.26
N LEU A 416 -7.10 0.69 -11.69
CA LEU A 416 -7.42 -0.56 -11.01
C LEU A 416 -6.80 -1.72 -11.78
N TYR A 417 -5.97 -2.50 -11.10
CA TYR A 417 -5.39 -3.72 -11.63
C TYR A 417 -5.54 -4.87 -10.64
N ASN A 418 -6.23 -5.94 -11.06
CA ASN A 418 -6.53 -7.12 -10.24
C ASN A 418 -7.02 -6.75 -8.83
N SER A 419 -7.85 -5.70 -8.74
CA SER A 419 -8.37 -5.16 -7.48
C SER A 419 -9.86 -5.41 -7.39
N ILE A 420 -10.31 -6.06 -6.32
CA ILE A 420 -11.68 -6.61 -6.21
C ILE A 420 -12.34 -6.26 -4.88
N LEU A 421 -13.67 -6.27 -4.82
CA LEU A 421 -14.45 -6.02 -3.60
C LEU A 421 -14.18 -4.66 -2.96
N ASN A 422 -13.76 -3.66 -3.73
CA ASN A 422 -13.48 -2.32 -3.22
C ASN A 422 -14.69 -1.40 -3.40
N ARG A 423 -14.79 -0.38 -2.54
CA ARG A 423 -15.77 0.70 -2.66
C ARG A 423 -15.09 1.95 -3.19
N VAL A 424 -15.46 2.41 -4.38
CA VAL A 424 -14.98 3.65 -5.00
C VAL A 424 -16.17 4.57 -5.18
N THR A 425 -16.38 5.46 -4.21
CA THR A 425 -17.61 6.25 -4.12
C THR A 425 -17.32 7.72 -3.88
N ASP A 426 -18.17 8.61 -4.41
CA ASP A 426 -18.09 10.05 -4.13
C ASP A 426 -16.75 10.69 -4.51
N ASN A 427 -16.07 10.22 -5.55
CA ASN A 427 -14.82 10.81 -6.02
C ASN A 427 -15.06 11.84 -7.14
N LEU A 428 -14.24 12.89 -7.18
CA LEU A 428 -14.14 13.81 -8.31
C LEU A 428 -12.96 13.39 -9.18
N ILE A 429 -13.24 12.89 -10.38
CA ILE A 429 -12.23 12.43 -11.33
C ILE A 429 -12.35 13.28 -12.58
N ALA A 430 -11.47 14.26 -12.72
CA ALA A 430 -11.67 15.32 -13.70
C ALA A 430 -10.40 15.80 -14.41
N ASN A 431 -10.56 16.28 -15.65
CA ASN A 431 -9.47 16.78 -16.48
C ASN A 431 -8.27 15.81 -16.61
N ASN A 432 -8.47 14.49 -16.51
CA ASN A 432 -7.41 13.50 -16.74
C ASN A 432 -7.38 13.09 -18.22
N ASN A 433 -6.27 12.55 -18.75
CA ASN A 433 -6.32 11.93 -20.09
C ASN A 433 -7.26 10.71 -20.07
N LEU A 434 -7.17 9.91 -19.01
CA LEU A 434 -8.05 8.79 -18.75
C LEU A 434 -8.61 8.89 -17.33
N GLY A 435 -9.92 8.92 -17.17
CA GLY A 435 -10.56 8.98 -15.84
C GLY A 435 -10.27 7.72 -15.03
N VAL A 436 -10.75 6.57 -15.50
CA VAL A 436 -10.48 5.25 -14.91
C VAL A 436 -9.91 4.29 -15.94
N HIS A 437 -8.85 3.60 -15.57
CA HIS A 437 -8.38 2.42 -16.28
C HIS A 437 -8.66 1.19 -15.42
N SER A 438 -9.56 0.31 -15.86
CA SER A 438 -9.86 -0.95 -15.17
C SER A 438 -9.31 -2.12 -15.97
N TRP A 439 -8.41 -2.89 -15.37
CA TRP A 439 -7.76 -4.02 -16.02
C TRP A 439 -7.44 -5.16 -15.04
N GLY A 440 -7.06 -6.32 -15.58
CA GLY A 440 -6.54 -7.46 -14.84
C GLY A 440 -7.57 -8.17 -13.98
N GLY A 441 -8.85 -8.17 -14.36
CA GLY A 441 -9.91 -8.78 -13.56
C GLY A 441 -10.27 -7.95 -12.32
N SER A 442 -10.21 -6.61 -12.41
CA SER A 442 -10.67 -5.70 -11.35
C SER A 442 -12.20 -5.64 -11.30
N GLU A 443 -12.81 -6.77 -10.97
CA GLU A 443 -14.26 -7.00 -10.96
C GLU A 443 -14.81 -6.94 -9.52
N GLU A 444 -16.13 -6.87 -9.39
CA GLU A 444 -16.84 -6.89 -8.11
C GLU A 444 -16.50 -5.67 -7.23
N ASN A 445 -16.21 -4.53 -7.86
CA ASN A 445 -16.03 -3.27 -7.16
C ASN A 445 -17.33 -2.47 -7.18
N GLU A 446 -17.67 -1.86 -6.05
CA GLU A 446 -18.79 -0.93 -5.94
C GLU A 446 -18.32 0.46 -6.38
N ILE A 447 -18.60 0.82 -7.63
CA ILE A 447 -18.19 2.12 -8.21
C ILE A 447 -19.45 2.97 -8.46
N THR A 448 -19.72 3.88 -7.53
CA THR A 448 -21.00 4.60 -7.45
C THR A 448 -20.83 6.07 -7.07
N ARG A 449 -21.75 6.94 -7.49
CA ARG A 449 -21.78 8.37 -7.09
C ARG A 449 -20.50 9.16 -7.38
N ASN A 450 -19.67 8.71 -8.32
CA ASN A 450 -18.48 9.45 -8.74
C ASN A 450 -18.85 10.51 -9.76
N THR A 451 -18.08 11.60 -9.80
CA THR A 451 -18.21 12.67 -10.78
C THR A 451 -17.07 12.59 -11.79
N PHE A 452 -17.37 12.12 -13.00
CA PHE A 452 -16.44 12.05 -14.12
C PHE A 452 -16.60 13.28 -15.02
N PHE A 453 -15.65 14.21 -14.96
CA PHE A 453 -15.81 15.50 -15.62
C PHE A 453 -14.62 15.87 -16.51
N ARG A 454 -14.87 16.06 -17.81
CA ARG A 454 -13.88 16.54 -18.79
C ARG A 454 -12.58 15.73 -18.82
N ASN A 455 -12.65 14.44 -18.51
CA ASN A 455 -11.55 13.55 -18.88
C ASN A 455 -11.53 13.40 -20.41
N GLU A 456 -10.37 13.21 -21.03
CA GLU A 456 -10.33 13.01 -22.49
C GLU A 456 -11.06 11.72 -22.87
N ILE A 457 -10.84 10.69 -22.05
CA ILE A 457 -11.55 9.40 -22.02
C ILE A 457 -12.04 9.19 -20.58
N GLN A 458 -13.33 8.93 -20.38
CA GLN A 458 -13.86 8.70 -19.03
C GLN A 458 -13.36 7.37 -18.45
N VAL A 459 -13.56 6.27 -19.17
CA VAL A 459 -13.21 4.92 -18.71
C VAL A 459 -12.65 4.10 -19.87
N LYS A 460 -11.61 3.32 -19.56
CA LYS A 460 -11.12 2.22 -20.39
C LYS A 460 -11.21 0.94 -19.56
N HIS A 461 -12.10 0.05 -19.97
CA HIS A 461 -12.30 -1.25 -19.32
C HIS A 461 -11.68 -2.36 -20.16
N VAL A 462 -10.86 -3.22 -19.55
CA VAL A 462 -10.20 -4.34 -20.23
C VAL A 462 -10.45 -5.61 -19.42
N ALA A 463 -11.52 -6.32 -19.76
CA ALA A 463 -11.94 -7.56 -19.11
C ALA A 463 -12.59 -8.53 -20.12
N ALA A 464 -13.02 -9.69 -19.64
CA ALA A 464 -13.74 -10.68 -20.45
C ALA A 464 -15.26 -10.45 -20.48
N ARG A 465 -15.80 -9.67 -19.53
CA ARG A 465 -17.21 -9.41 -19.35
C ARG A 465 -17.49 -7.95 -19.01
N ASP A 466 -18.74 -7.56 -19.20
CA ASP A 466 -19.23 -6.25 -18.80
C ASP A 466 -19.23 -6.12 -17.29
N GLU A 467 -18.87 -4.93 -16.81
CA GLU A 467 -18.90 -4.58 -15.39
C GLU A 467 -20.06 -3.61 -15.13
N ARG A 468 -20.79 -3.85 -14.04
CA ARG A 468 -21.90 -3.00 -13.64
C ARG A 468 -21.44 -1.93 -12.67
N TRP A 469 -21.59 -0.67 -13.05
CA TRP A 469 -21.52 0.48 -12.15
C TRP A 469 -22.92 1.10 -12.01
N ASP A 470 -23.14 1.98 -11.04
CA ASP A 470 -24.46 2.61 -10.87
C ASP A 470 -24.33 4.03 -10.26
N GLY A 471 -25.12 4.98 -10.75
CA GLY A 471 -25.30 6.27 -10.07
C GLY A 471 -24.15 7.25 -10.23
N ASN A 472 -23.29 7.09 -11.24
CA ASN A 472 -22.19 8.03 -11.50
C ASN A 472 -22.64 9.14 -12.45
N TYR A 473 -22.04 10.32 -12.30
CA TYR A 473 -22.21 11.43 -13.22
C TYR A 473 -21.12 11.40 -14.29
N TRP A 474 -21.50 11.62 -15.55
CA TRP A 474 -20.62 11.60 -16.71
C TRP A 474 -20.81 12.86 -17.55
N SER A 475 -19.77 13.68 -17.71
CA SER A 475 -19.88 14.94 -18.47
C SER A 475 -20.16 14.79 -19.97
N ASP A 476 -20.05 13.58 -20.49
CA ASP A 476 -20.31 13.18 -21.87
C ASP A 476 -21.57 12.31 -22.01
N TYR A 477 -22.35 12.14 -20.94
CA TYR A 477 -23.64 11.47 -21.02
C TYR A 477 -24.66 12.35 -21.76
N MET A 478 -25.30 11.76 -22.75
CA MET A 478 -26.24 12.43 -23.67
C MET A 478 -27.67 11.91 -23.53
N GLY A 479 -27.98 11.17 -22.46
CA GLY A 479 -29.33 10.69 -22.21
C GLY A 479 -30.26 11.77 -21.66
N TRP A 480 -31.49 11.36 -21.41
CA TRP A 480 -32.57 12.21 -20.92
C TRP A 480 -33.16 11.63 -19.64
N ASP A 481 -33.78 12.50 -18.85
CA ASP A 481 -34.51 12.17 -17.64
C ASP A 481 -35.95 12.66 -17.82
N THR A 482 -36.80 11.78 -18.35
CA THR A 482 -38.21 12.09 -18.61
C THR A 482 -39.01 12.07 -17.31
N GLY A 483 -38.54 11.32 -16.31
CA GLY A 483 -39.17 11.17 -14.99
C GLY A 483 -38.91 12.35 -14.03
N GLN A 484 -37.91 13.19 -14.33
CA GLN A 484 -37.40 14.24 -13.46
C GLN A 484 -36.95 13.74 -12.07
N ASP A 485 -36.43 12.52 -12.00
CA ASP A 485 -35.93 11.93 -10.75
C ASP A 485 -34.42 12.12 -10.54
N GLY A 486 -33.73 12.73 -11.52
CA GLY A 486 -32.29 12.97 -11.51
C GLY A 486 -31.45 11.78 -11.96
N GLU A 487 -32.08 10.67 -12.36
CA GLU A 487 -31.45 9.51 -12.99
C GLU A 487 -31.73 9.52 -14.49
N GLY A 488 -30.75 9.14 -15.31
CA GLY A 488 -30.92 9.04 -16.76
C GLY A 488 -31.69 7.78 -17.16
N ASP A 489 -32.68 7.94 -18.05
CA ASP A 489 -33.55 6.84 -18.51
C ASP A 489 -32.82 5.79 -19.37
N ILE A 490 -31.66 6.15 -19.94
CA ILE A 490 -30.83 5.25 -20.75
C ILE A 490 -29.51 4.95 -20.04
N PRO A 491 -29.01 3.70 -20.06
CA PRO A 491 -27.71 3.39 -19.48
C PRO A 491 -26.57 4.16 -20.15
N TYR A 492 -25.55 4.53 -19.36
CA TYR A 492 -24.26 4.94 -19.90
C TYR A 492 -23.41 3.70 -20.15
N GLU A 493 -22.71 3.68 -21.29
CA GLU A 493 -21.88 2.55 -21.74
C GLU A 493 -20.51 3.04 -22.17
N SER A 494 -19.43 2.44 -21.64
CA SER A 494 -18.06 2.74 -22.06
C SER A 494 -17.61 1.88 -23.25
N ASN A 495 -16.42 2.15 -23.79
CA ASN A 495 -15.76 1.33 -24.82
C ASN A 495 -16.61 1.10 -26.10
N THR A 496 -17.44 2.06 -26.48
CA THR A 496 -18.22 1.98 -27.72
C THR A 496 -17.32 2.08 -28.96
N LEU A 497 -17.83 1.68 -30.12
CA LEU A 497 -17.15 1.90 -31.42
C LEU A 497 -16.88 3.39 -31.65
N VAL A 498 -17.79 4.24 -31.18
CA VAL A 498 -17.62 5.69 -31.20
C VAL A 498 -16.49 6.10 -30.27
N ASP A 499 -16.38 5.54 -29.07
CA ASP A 499 -15.25 5.80 -28.17
C ASP A 499 -13.92 5.44 -28.83
N ALA A 500 -13.83 4.25 -29.44
CA ALA A 500 -12.63 3.83 -30.17
C ALA A 500 -12.26 4.79 -31.30
N LEU A 501 -13.25 5.32 -32.02
CA LEU A 501 -13.05 6.34 -33.04
C LEU A 501 -12.59 7.68 -32.44
N LEU A 502 -13.23 8.13 -31.36
CA LEU A 502 -12.88 9.37 -30.65
C LEU A 502 -11.48 9.30 -30.03
N TRP A 503 -11.06 8.11 -29.58
CA TRP A 503 -9.69 7.87 -29.08
C TRP A 503 -8.66 8.00 -30.19
N ARG A 504 -8.96 7.48 -31.38
CA ARG A 504 -8.04 7.56 -32.52
C ARG A 504 -8.02 8.95 -33.15
N TYR A 505 -9.16 9.63 -33.18
CA TYR A 505 -9.34 10.93 -33.80
C TYR A 505 -10.11 11.88 -32.87
N PRO A 506 -9.45 12.55 -31.91
CA PRO A 506 -10.12 13.45 -30.97
C PRO A 506 -10.94 14.57 -31.64
N ALA A 507 -10.54 15.00 -32.84
CA ALA A 507 -11.28 15.99 -33.64
C ALA A 507 -12.68 15.52 -34.06
N ALA A 508 -12.95 14.21 -34.08
CA ALA A 508 -14.26 13.65 -34.37
C ALA A 508 -15.31 13.98 -33.29
N LYS A 509 -14.92 14.52 -32.12
CA LYS A 509 -15.87 15.08 -31.15
C LYS A 509 -16.78 16.17 -31.76
N LEU A 510 -16.32 16.88 -32.80
CA LEU A 510 -17.12 17.85 -33.54
C LEU A 510 -18.29 17.21 -34.31
N LEU A 511 -18.25 15.89 -34.53
CA LEU A 511 -19.23 15.12 -35.28
C LEU A 511 -20.18 14.33 -34.38
N LEU A 512 -20.14 14.49 -33.05
CA LEU A 512 -20.92 13.73 -32.05
C LEU A 512 -22.42 13.66 -32.38
N PHE A 513 -22.98 14.71 -33.00
CA PHE A 513 -24.39 14.79 -33.40
C PHE A 513 -24.64 14.52 -34.89
N SER A 514 -23.64 14.07 -35.62
CA SER A 514 -23.78 13.77 -37.04
C SER A 514 -24.60 12.48 -37.26
N PRO A 515 -25.38 12.39 -38.34
CA PRO A 515 -26.09 11.16 -38.72
C PRO A 515 -25.16 9.94 -38.82
N SER A 516 -23.89 10.15 -39.20
CA SER A 516 -22.90 9.08 -39.36
C SER A 516 -22.52 8.41 -38.03
N LEU A 517 -22.36 9.17 -36.94
CA LEU A 517 -22.09 8.57 -35.62
C LEU A 517 -23.33 7.92 -35.02
N GLN A 518 -24.53 8.51 -35.23
CA GLN A 518 -25.78 7.87 -34.83
C GLN A 518 -25.99 6.52 -35.54
N PHE A 519 -25.67 6.45 -36.84
CA PHE A 519 -25.69 5.20 -37.58
C PHE A 519 -24.68 4.19 -37.03
N LEU A 520 -23.47 4.62 -36.67
CA LEU A 520 -22.47 3.74 -36.07
C LEU A 520 -22.94 3.16 -34.72
N TRP A 521 -23.59 3.96 -33.87
CA TRP A 521 -24.26 3.48 -32.65
C TRP A 521 -25.35 2.45 -32.95
N MET A 522 -26.19 2.69 -33.97
CA MET A 522 -27.21 1.72 -34.39
C MET A 522 -26.57 0.40 -34.85
N VAL A 523 -25.49 0.46 -35.63
CA VAL A 523 -24.75 -0.73 -36.10
C VAL A 523 -24.15 -1.51 -34.93
N GLU A 524 -23.50 -0.84 -33.96
CA GLU A 524 -22.98 -1.50 -32.76
C GLU A 524 -24.11 -2.19 -31.96
N LYS A 525 -25.28 -1.56 -31.90
CA LYS A 525 -26.44 -2.13 -31.24
C LYS A 525 -26.96 -3.37 -31.97
N GLN A 526 -26.96 -3.37 -33.30
CA GLN A 526 -27.48 -4.46 -34.13
C GLN A 526 -26.50 -5.66 -34.27
N PHE A 527 -25.18 -5.42 -34.16
CA PHE A 527 -24.14 -6.44 -34.37
C PHE A 527 -23.29 -6.67 -33.11
N PRO A 528 -23.73 -7.57 -32.19
CA PRO A 528 -23.04 -7.83 -30.93
C PRO A 528 -21.58 -8.31 -31.05
N ILE A 529 -21.18 -8.87 -32.20
CA ILE A 529 -19.81 -9.34 -32.45
C ILE A 529 -18.76 -8.22 -32.44
N LEU A 530 -19.19 -6.97 -32.66
CA LEU A 530 -18.30 -5.80 -32.65
C LEU A 530 -18.15 -5.16 -31.26
N ARG A 531 -18.84 -5.69 -30.25
CA ARG A 531 -18.87 -5.12 -28.90
C ARG A 531 -17.65 -5.56 -28.10
N ALA A 532 -16.88 -4.59 -27.61
CA ALA A 532 -15.92 -4.84 -26.55
C ALA A 532 -16.64 -4.93 -25.18
N PRO A 533 -16.10 -5.71 -24.24
CA PRO A 533 -16.54 -5.66 -22.84
C PRO A 533 -16.48 -4.23 -22.31
N ARG A 534 -17.55 -3.81 -21.64
CA ARG A 534 -17.77 -2.41 -21.26
C ARG A 534 -18.12 -2.26 -19.78
N VAL A 535 -18.00 -1.03 -19.29
CA VAL A 535 -18.66 -0.61 -18.06
C VAL A 535 -20.05 -0.12 -18.44
N VAL A 536 -21.06 -0.60 -17.74
CA VAL A 536 -22.45 -0.19 -17.90
C VAL A 536 -22.92 0.46 -16.61
N ASP A 537 -23.23 1.75 -16.67
CA ASP A 537 -23.94 2.46 -15.60
C ASP A 537 -25.43 2.50 -15.93
N ARG A 538 -26.25 1.78 -15.16
CA ARG A 538 -27.68 1.65 -15.46
C ARG A 538 -28.52 2.84 -15.03
N ARG A 539 -27.97 3.67 -14.15
CA ARG A 539 -28.66 4.81 -13.52
C ARG A 539 -27.70 6.00 -13.49
N PRO A 540 -27.23 6.48 -14.65
CA PRO A 540 -26.31 7.60 -14.68
C PRO A 540 -26.97 8.82 -14.06
N ALA A 541 -26.25 9.54 -13.20
CA ALA A 541 -26.78 10.74 -12.56
C ALA A 541 -26.81 11.91 -13.55
N MET A 542 -27.88 12.69 -13.54
CA MET A 542 -28.04 13.87 -14.41
C MET A 542 -27.23 15.08 -13.94
N ASN A 543 -26.84 15.13 -12.67
CA ASN A 543 -26.10 16.23 -12.06
C ASN A 543 -24.81 15.73 -11.38
N PRO A 544 -23.74 16.55 -11.33
CA PRO A 544 -22.52 16.22 -10.60
C PRO A 544 -22.79 15.89 -9.13
N MET A 545 -22.21 14.79 -8.66
CA MET A 545 -22.41 14.26 -7.30
C MET A 545 -21.45 14.87 -6.27
N PHE A 546 -20.29 15.38 -6.71
CA PHE A 546 -19.26 15.87 -5.82
C PHE A 546 -19.53 17.33 -5.38
N PRO A 547 -19.62 17.64 -4.07
CA PRO A 547 -19.89 19.00 -3.60
C PRO A 547 -18.79 19.99 -3.99
N ARG A 548 -19.18 21.22 -4.34
CA ARG A 548 -18.24 22.32 -4.66
C ARG A 548 -17.23 21.98 -5.78
N TRP A 549 -17.56 21.03 -6.66
CA TRP A 549 -16.66 20.55 -7.71
C TRP A 549 -16.13 21.68 -8.61
N MET A 550 -16.95 22.69 -8.93
CA MET A 550 -16.53 23.84 -9.74
C MET A 550 -15.44 24.68 -9.07
N GLU A 551 -15.56 24.94 -7.77
CA GLU A 551 -14.54 25.68 -7.00
C GLU A 551 -13.22 24.92 -6.95
N ILE A 552 -13.29 23.60 -6.75
CA ILE A 552 -12.12 22.72 -6.71
C ILE A 552 -11.41 22.68 -8.06
N LEU A 553 -12.15 22.59 -9.17
CA LEU A 553 -11.57 22.66 -10.51
C LEU A 553 -10.94 24.01 -10.81
N ALA A 554 -11.56 25.11 -10.34
CA ALA A 554 -11.00 26.45 -10.49
C ALA A 554 -9.67 26.60 -9.71
N ALA A 555 -9.56 25.97 -8.53
CA ALA A 555 -8.33 25.93 -7.75
C ALA A 555 -7.23 25.04 -8.37
N HIS A 556 -7.60 24.11 -9.25
CA HIS A 556 -6.69 23.14 -9.88
C HIS A 556 -6.86 23.12 -11.41
N PRO A 557 -6.50 24.20 -12.13
CA PRO A 557 -6.72 24.31 -13.58
C PRO A 557 -5.78 23.44 -14.43
N GLY A 558 -4.89 22.67 -13.79
CA GLY A 558 -3.84 21.90 -14.45
C GLY A 558 -4.40 20.95 -15.50
N ARG A 559 -3.80 20.98 -16.69
CA ARG A 559 -4.02 19.97 -17.73
C ARG A 559 -2.96 18.87 -17.59
N PRO A 560 -3.31 17.61 -17.84
CA PRO A 560 -2.37 16.53 -17.69
C PRO A 560 -1.27 16.65 -18.74
N ALA A 561 -0.09 16.09 -18.45
CA ALA A 561 1.00 16.02 -19.41
C ALA A 561 0.52 15.25 -20.66
N LYS A 562 0.87 15.74 -21.87
CA LYS A 562 0.47 15.09 -23.12
C LYS A 562 1.08 13.67 -23.20
N TYR A 563 0.25 12.64 -23.02
CA TYR A 563 0.69 11.25 -22.99
C TYR A 563 0.38 10.47 -24.28
N TYR A 564 -0.66 10.85 -25.03
CA TYR A 564 -1.20 10.06 -26.15
C TYR A 564 -0.35 9.99 -27.44
N GLY A 565 0.89 10.48 -27.42
CA GLY A 565 1.82 10.44 -28.57
C GLY A 565 3.06 9.56 -28.40
N GLU A 566 3.31 9.02 -27.20
CA GLU A 566 4.58 8.34 -26.87
C GLU A 566 4.41 6.95 -26.23
N MET A 567 3.28 6.25 -26.47
CA MET A 567 3.11 4.86 -25.98
C MET A 567 4.23 3.91 -26.45
N GLU A 568 4.92 4.23 -27.55
CA GLU A 568 6.08 3.46 -28.05
C GLU A 568 7.36 3.66 -27.23
N LYS A 569 7.42 4.64 -26.31
CA LYS A 569 8.65 5.05 -25.60
C LYS A 569 8.78 4.60 -24.14
N LEU A 570 7.84 3.83 -23.60
CA LEU A 570 7.94 3.29 -22.23
C LEU A 570 8.05 1.76 -22.24
N PRO A 571 9.23 1.19 -22.54
CA PRO A 571 9.44 -0.26 -22.58
C PRO A 571 9.31 -0.98 -21.22
N HIS A 572 8.99 -0.29 -20.12
CA HIS A 572 9.12 -0.83 -18.75
C HIS A 572 7.98 -0.54 -17.76
N MET A 573 6.77 -0.12 -18.19
CA MET A 573 5.64 -0.02 -17.26
C MET A 573 4.74 -1.26 -17.26
N PRO A 574 4.26 -1.73 -16.09
CA PRO A 574 3.18 -2.71 -16.03
C PRO A 574 1.92 -2.06 -16.60
N GLY A 575 1.54 -2.52 -17.78
CA GLY A 575 0.26 -2.17 -18.39
C GLY A 575 0.21 -0.97 -19.31
N GLY A 576 1.24 -0.82 -20.15
CA GLY A 576 1.13 -0.15 -21.45
C GLY A 576 0.25 -0.91 -22.42
#